data_AF-A0A9Q4EIB9-F1
#
_entry.id   AF-A0A9Q4EIB9-F1
#
_cell.length_a   1.000
_cell.length_b   1.000
_cell.length_c   1.000
_cell.angle_alpha   90.00
_cell.angle_beta   90.00
_cell.angle_gamma   90.00
#
_symmetry.space_group_name_H-M   'P 1'
#
loop_
_entity.id
_entity.type
_entity.pdbx_description
1 polymer ?
#
loop_
_entity_poly.entity_id
_entity_poly.type
_entity_poly.pdbx_seq_one_letter_code
_entity_poly.pdbx_strand_id
1 'polypeptide(L)'
;MSEVHKAISAHSAKQHEHIKTFMQLEHLREMAIEEAVAKCKNDEPFSTDAINEITEKMNQLAKKGIVPTRRLVSKEMVNEYVSRT
;
A
#
# COMPACT_ATOMS: atom_id res chain seq x y z
N MET A 1 7.06 8.31 -39.51
CA MET A 1 6.80 7.38 -38.40
C MET A 1 6.80 8.19 -37.12
N SER A 2 5.60 8.63 -36.72
CA SER A 2 5.34 9.91 -36.05
C SER A 2 5.50 9.87 -34.53
N GLU A 3 5.86 11.03 -33.96
CA GLU A 3 6.00 11.34 -32.53
C GLU A 3 4.83 10.85 -31.65
N VAL A 4 3.64 10.64 -32.23
CA VAL A 4 2.45 10.11 -31.55
C VAL A 4 2.68 8.68 -31.02
N HIS A 5 3.36 7.81 -31.77
CA HIS A 5 3.64 6.45 -31.32
C HIS A 5 4.64 6.40 -30.15
N LYS A 6 5.58 7.37 -30.07
CA LYS A 6 6.48 7.51 -28.91
C LYS A 6 5.74 8.01 -27.69
N ALA A 7 4.83 8.99 -27.85
CA ALA A 7 4.05 9.55 -26.76
C ALA A 7 3.09 8.52 -26.13
N ILE A 8 2.42 7.70 -26.94
CA ILE A 8 1.55 6.62 -26.45
C ILE A 8 2.38 5.55 -25.72
N SER A 9 3.52 5.15 -26.29
CA SER A 9 4.42 4.16 -25.65
C SER A 9 4.94 4.64 -24.30
N ALA A 10 5.35 5.91 -24.20
CA ALA A 10 5.82 6.50 -22.95
C ALA A 10 4.69 6.64 -21.92
N HIS A 11 3.47 6.95 -22.35
CA HIS A 11 2.30 7.03 -21.49
C HIS A 11 1.96 5.66 -20.87
N SER A 12 1.92 4.60 -21.68
CA SER A 12 1.67 3.23 -21.22
C SER A 12 2.77 2.70 -20.29
N ALA A 13 4.04 2.99 -20.59
CA ALA A 13 5.16 2.60 -19.74
C ALA A 13 5.07 3.25 -18.35
N LYS A 14 4.72 4.54 -18.29
CA LYS A 14 4.54 5.27 -17.03
C LYS A 14 3.38 4.71 -16.20
N GLN A 15 2.25 4.39 -16.82
CA GLN A 15 1.13 3.73 -16.11
C GLN A 15 1.53 2.36 -15.56
N HIS A 16 2.28 1.57 -16.34
CA HIS A 16 2.76 0.26 -15.91
C HIS A 16 3.71 0.36 -14.70
N GLU A 17 4.64 1.31 -14.72
CA GLU A 17 5.54 1.58 -13.59
C GLU A 17 4.74 1.98 -12.34
N HIS A 18 3.74 2.85 -12.49
CA HIS A 18 2.84 3.23 -11.41
C HIS A 18 2.13 2.02 -10.77
N ILE A 19 1.59 1.12 -11.58
CA ILE A 19 0.94 -0.10 -11.09
C ILE A 19 1.96 -1.00 -10.39
N LYS A 20 3.15 -1.19 -10.97
CA LYS A 20 4.21 -2.01 -10.39
C LYS A 20 4.63 -1.49 -9.00
N THR A 21 4.87 -0.19 -8.86
CA THR A 21 5.22 0.42 -7.56
C THR A 21 4.08 0.25 -6.56
N PHE A 22 2.81 0.40 -6.98
CA PHE A 22 1.67 0.18 -6.11
C PHE A 22 1.63 -1.26 -5.57
N MET A 23 1.84 -2.26 -6.44
CA MET A 23 1.86 -3.67 -6.04
C MET A 23 2.99 -4.00 -5.07
N GLN A 24 4.16 -3.36 -5.23
CA GLN A 24 5.26 -3.50 -4.26
C GLN A 24 4.89 -2.93 -2.89
N LEU A 25 4.24 -1.76 -2.86
CA LEU A 25 3.77 -1.16 -1.62
C LEU A 25 2.66 -1.98 -0.96
N GLU A 26 1.75 -2.59 -1.73
CA GLU A 26 0.75 -3.54 -1.20
C GLU A 26 1.43 -4.70 -0.46
N HIS A 27 2.44 -5.31 -1.07
CA HIS A 27 3.16 -6.43 -0.45
C HIS A 27 3.84 -6.02 0.86
N LEU A 28 4.53 -4.86 0.86
CA LEU A 28 5.14 -4.33 2.07
C LEU A 28 4.11 -4.01 3.16
N ARG A 29 2.95 -3.47 2.76
CA ARG A 29 1.85 -3.17 3.69
C ARG A 29 1.32 -4.45 4.33
N GLU A 30 1.17 -5.52 3.55
CA GLU A 30 0.71 -6.82 4.05
C GLU A 30 1.69 -7.39 5.08
N MET A 31 2.99 -7.39 4.79
CA MET A 31 4.02 -7.83 5.74
C MET A 31 3.99 -7.04 7.05
N ALA A 32 3.80 -5.72 6.97
CA ALA A 32 3.71 -4.87 8.17
C ALA A 32 2.43 -5.14 8.97
N ILE A 33 1.32 -5.48 8.30
CA ILE A 33 0.07 -5.90 8.97
C ILE A 33 0.28 -7.24 9.66
N GLU A 34 0.87 -8.23 8.98
CA GLU A 34 1.17 -9.54 9.55
C GLU A 34 2.06 -9.41 10.80
N GLU A 35 3.09 -8.57 10.76
CA GLU A 35 3.95 -8.30 11.91
C GLU A 35 3.17 -7.69 13.08
N ALA A 36 2.34 -6.67 12.83
CA ALA A 36 1.54 -6.02 13.87
C ALA A 36 0.52 -6.99 14.49
N VAL A 37 -0.11 -7.82 13.66
CA VAL A 37 -1.05 -8.86 14.10
C VAL A 37 -0.33 -9.92 14.93
N ALA A 38 0.85 -10.37 14.51
CA ALA A 38 1.63 -11.37 15.23
C ALA A 38 2.05 -10.85 16.62
N LYS A 39 2.56 -9.62 16.70
CA LYS A 39 2.88 -8.97 17.98
C LYS A 39 1.66 -8.82 18.88
N CYS A 40 0.54 -8.35 18.32
CA CYS A 40 -0.72 -8.22 19.05
C CYS A 40 -1.23 -9.57 19.58
N LYS A 41 -1.08 -10.66 18.82
CA LYS A 41 -1.45 -12.02 19.25
C LYS A 41 -0.58 -12.57 20.39
N ASN A 42 0.66 -12.12 20.46
CA ASN A 42 1.63 -12.52 21.49
C ASN A 42 1.61 -11.59 22.71
N ASP A 43 0.61 -10.69 22.83
CA ASP A 43 0.55 -9.64 23.85
C ASP A 43 1.79 -8.72 23.87
N GLU A 44 2.49 -8.61 22.73
CA GLU A 44 3.65 -7.73 22.58
C GLU A 44 3.25 -6.31 22.17
N PRO A 45 4.01 -5.28 22.59
CA PRO A 45 3.81 -3.92 22.11
C PRO A 45 3.96 -3.84 20.59
N PHE A 46 2.92 -3.32 19.92
CA PHE A 46 2.92 -3.09 18.48
C PHE A 46 2.56 -1.65 18.12
N SER A 47 2.88 -1.27 16.88
CA SER A 47 2.49 0.00 16.28
C SER A 47 1.90 -0.22 14.89
N THR A 48 1.09 0.74 14.45
CA THR A 48 0.54 0.82 13.09
C THR A 48 1.30 1.82 12.21
N ASP A 49 2.38 2.42 12.72
CA ASP A 49 3.12 3.49 12.02
C ASP A 49 3.69 3.00 10.69
N ALA A 50 4.38 1.85 10.68
CA ALA A 50 4.92 1.28 9.43
C ALA A 50 3.83 1.00 8.39
N ILE A 51 2.67 0.47 8.81
CA ILE A 51 1.52 0.23 7.94
C ILE A 51 1.01 1.55 7.35
N ASN A 52 0.94 2.60 8.17
CA ASN A 52 0.43 3.91 7.79
C ASN A 52 1.40 4.69 6.91
N GLU A 53 2.71 4.63 7.15
CA GLU A 53 3.73 5.22 6.28
C GLU A 53 3.67 4.63 4.87
N ILE A 54 3.50 3.30 4.77
CA ILE A 54 3.33 2.63 3.48
C ILE A 54 2.01 3.07 2.84
N THR A 55 0.91 3.06 3.61
CA THR A 55 -0.41 3.50 3.16
C THR A 55 -0.39 4.94 2.62
N GLU A 56 0.36 5.83 3.26
CA GLU A 56 0.55 7.21 2.79
C GLU A 56 1.28 7.25 1.46
N LYS A 57 2.39 6.51 1.29
CA LYS A 57 3.10 6.39 0.00
C LYS A 57 2.17 5.91 -1.11
N MET A 58 1.30 4.94 -0.81
CA MET A 58 0.28 4.45 -1.75
C MET A 58 -0.74 5.53 -2.09
N ASN A 59 -1.23 6.26 -1.08
CA ASN A 59 -2.18 7.35 -1.28
C ASN A 59 -1.58 8.51 -2.08
N GLN A 60 -0.27 8.80 -1.93
CA GLN A 60 0.43 9.74 -2.81
C GLN A 60 0.48 9.24 -4.25
N LEU A 61 0.69 7.93 -4.46
CA LEU A 61 0.68 7.32 -5.79
C LEU A 61 -0.72 7.38 -6.44
N ALA A 62 -1.76 7.20 -5.62
CA ALA A 62 -3.17 7.22 -6.03
C ALA A 62 -3.67 8.61 -6.47
N LYS A 63 -3.01 9.72 -6.06
CA LYS A 63 -3.37 11.08 -6.49
C LYS A 63 -3.39 11.27 -8.01
N LYS A 64 -2.68 10.42 -8.76
CA LYS A 64 -2.67 10.44 -10.23
C LYS A 64 -3.87 9.73 -10.86
N GLY A 65 -4.75 9.11 -10.07
CA GLY A 65 -5.98 8.44 -10.53
C GLY A 65 -5.78 7.07 -11.18
N ILE A 66 -4.56 6.52 -11.16
CA ILE A 66 -4.23 5.23 -11.80
C ILE A 66 -4.50 4.05 -10.87
N VAL A 67 -4.32 4.25 -9.56
CA VAL A 67 -4.41 3.22 -8.53
C VAL A 67 -5.29 3.72 -7.39
N PRO A 68 -5.97 2.83 -6.65
CA PRO A 68 -6.90 3.23 -5.59
C PRO A 68 -6.16 3.74 -4.34
N THR A 69 -6.83 4.57 -3.55
CA THR A 69 -6.38 4.92 -2.20
C THR A 69 -6.64 3.77 -1.22
N ARG A 70 -5.83 3.70 -0.16
CA ARG A 70 -5.96 2.77 0.96
C ARG A 70 -6.28 3.51 2.25
N ARG A 71 -7.04 2.85 3.13
CA ARG A 71 -7.40 3.37 4.45
C ARG A 71 -6.22 3.20 5.42
N LEU A 72 -5.97 4.23 6.23
CA LEU A 72 -5.05 4.16 7.38
C LEU A 72 -5.56 3.14 8.41
N VAL A 73 -4.64 2.51 9.11
CA VAL A 73 -4.88 1.49 10.12
C VAL A 73 -4.61 2.07 11.51
N SER A 74 -5.48 1.77 12.46
CA SER A 74 -5.38 2.17 13.86
C SER A 74 -5.12 0.94 14.71
N LYS A 75 -4.60 1.14 15.92
CA LYS A 75 -4.38 0.04 16.85
C LYS A 75 -5.68 -0.68 17.19
N GLU A 76 -6.82 0.02 17.26
CA GLU A 76 -8.10 -0.65 17.51
C GLU A 76 -8.47 -1.62 16.39
N MET A 77 -8.22 -1.27 15.12
CA MET A 77 -8.50 -2.17 13.99
C MET A 77 -7.68 -3.46 14.05
N VAL A 78 -6.43 -3.39 14.50
CA VAL A 78 -5.58 -4.58 14.67
C VAL A 78 -6.08 -5.43 15.84
N ASN A 79 -6.38 -4.81 16.99
CA ASN A 79 -6.94 -5.52 18.14
C ASN A 79 -8.28 -6.19 17.82
N GLU A 80 -9.17 -5.47 17.14
CA GLU A 80 -10.47 -6.00 16.72
C GLU A 80 -10.29 -7.19 15.79
N TYR A 81 -9.38 -7.09 14.81
CA TYR A 81 -9.07 -8.19 13.90
C TYR A 81 -8.58 -9.43 14.67
N VAL A 82 -7.61 -9.25 15.57
CA VAL A 82 -7.07 -10.35 16.39
C VAL A 82 -8.15 -10.97 17.29
N SER A 83 -9.01 -10.16 17.90
CA SER A 83 -10.09 -10.66 18.77
C SER A 83 -11.17 -11.48 18.05
N ARG A 84 -11.28 -11.31 16.72
CA ARG A 84 -12.24 -12.02 15.87
C ARG A 84 -11.67 -13.31 15.28
N THR A 85 -10.35 -13.54 15.35
CA THR A 85 -9.66 -14.72 14.81
C THR A 85 -9.21 -15.66 15.90
#